data_AF-A0A2S4LYQ8-F1
#
_entry.id   AF-A0A2S4LYQ8-F1
#
_cell.length_a   1.000
_cell.length_b   1.000
_cell.length_c   1.000
_cell.angle_alpha   90.00
_cell.angle_beta   90.00
_cell.angle_gamma   90.00
#
_symmetry.space_group_name_H-M   'P 1'
#
loop_
_entity.id
_entity.type
_entity.pdbx_description
1 polymer ?
#
loop_
_entity_poly.entity_id
_entity_poly.type
_entity_poly.pdbx_seq_one_letter_code
_entity_poly.pdbx_strand_id
1 'polypeptide(L)'
;MSSNNIAITDELVAEIADRMAEEGQPVSPVAIWSEVHTGSVVSVAASLRKWREARTPRVPQVVERPALPDAVTDTMRDALDRLWSSAQDEAERAVARRLSTMRQRVDDASNERDDALAELQNTVQELDTLQGQLDRVTSAYEAKVDVVAGLEEDIALAVQRTDAAEKRVQELADRVAALEAELETAMAELTAEREARAAAEAQVAPAAVEAVEAVETVEAPQEESAADEPAAVEAADTVDHEAQRTALEAAHAEAVARLESEVEAIRAALQAEQEAHAAQREEVSGAQAARDAAALELRNVQAQLASLADERDAGASEIARLSASLTEVQEHAAELAQSVAASQTKETEEAAPAVHVDEEALEALKAQLAQEAQTHAAALAEAHDNLKKWSDYANGLKQQLVQANEQMMLVHARGVGEASLSRRLAAELVELSPENELLRKEAQQRVIVEAMSAQLAQQGYHYDVATGAVTKLSTEGASA
;
A
#
# COMPACT_ATOMS: atom_id res chain seq x y z
N MET A 1 72.32 7.76 -11.50
CA MET A 1 71.75 9.07 -11.90
C MET A 1 72.27 10.09 -10.91
N SER A 2 73.22 10.92 -11.32
CA SER A 2 73.86 11.92 -10.46
C SER A 2 72.94 13.14 -10.36
N SER A 3 72.29 13.31 -9.23
CA SER A 3 71.57 14.55 -8.93
C SER A 3 72.61 15.64 -8.71
N ASN A 4 72.75 16.54 -9.70
CA ASN A 4 73.44 17.80 -9.52
C ASN A 4 72.69 18.60 -8.44
N ASN A 5 73.19 18.61 -7.20
CA ASN A 5 72.81 19.62 -6.22
C ASN A 5 73.41 20.96 -6.68
N ILE A 6 72.67 21.68 -7.53
CA ILE A 6 72.95 23.09 -7.81
C ILE A 6 72.58 23.84 -6.52
N ALA A 7 73.59 24.29 -5.77
CA ALA A 7 73.36 25.12 -4.60
C ALA A 7 72.73 26.45 -5.05
N ILE A 8 71.65 26.88 -4.39
CA ILE A 8 71.05 28.20 -4.62
C ILE A 8 72.13 29.25 -4.37
N THR A 9 72.45 30.05 -5.40
CA THR A 9 73.33 31.20 -5.26
C THR A 9 72.50 32.47 -5.03
N ASP A 10 73.01 33.38 -4.19
CA ASP A 10 72.35 34.65 -3.87
C ASP A 10 72.08 35.47 -5.14
N GLU A 11 72.94 35.33 -6.16
CA GLU A 11 72.82 35.98 -7.47
C GLU A 11 71.59 35.51 -8.25
N LEU A 12 71.23 34.22 -8.21
CA LEU A 12 70.10 33.68 -8.96
C LEU A 12 68.76 34.12 -8.36
N VAL A 13 68.69 34.23 -7.02
CA VAL A 13 67.53 34.81 -6.33
C VAL A 13 67.38 36.30 -6.66
N ALA A 14 68.49 37.04 -6.73
CA ALA A 14 68.50 38.45 -7.10
C ALA A 14 68.03 38.70 -8.55
N GLU A 15 68.50 37.89 -9.51
CA GLU A 15 68.10 37.99 -10.92
C GLU A 15 66.60 37.73 -11.13
N ILE A 16 66.06 36.72 -10.44
CA ILE A 16 64.62 36.41 -10.50
C ILE A 16 63.79 37.50 -9.81
N ALA A 17 64.26 38.02 -8.67
CA ALA A 17 63.61 39.15 -8.00
C ALA A 17 63.60 40.42 -8.87
N ASP A 18 64.69 40.69 -9.60
CA ASP A 18 64.79 41.80 -10.55
C ASP A 18 63.78 41.64 -11.69
N ARG A 19 63.73 40.45 -12.31
CA ARG A 19 62.77 40.13 -13.37
C ARG A 19 61.31 40.28 -12.90
N MET A 20 60.96 39.68 -11.76
CA MET A 20 59.61 39.78 -11.20
C MET A 20 59.21 41.24 -10.87
N ALA A 21 60.16 42.04 -10.38
CA ALA A 21 59.93 43.46 -10.11
C ALA A 21 59.73 44.27 -11.41
N GLU A 22 60.47 43.97 -12.48
CA GLU A 22 60.29 44.59 -13.80
C GLU A 22 58.95 44.22 -14.45
N GLU A 23 58.47 43.00 -14.21
CA GLU A 23 57.16 42.51 -14.68
C GLU A 23 55.97 43.01 -13.82
N GLY A 24 56.23 43.76 -12.75
CA GLY A 24 55.20 44.27 -11.84
C GLY A 24 54.55 43.20 -10.95
N GLN A 25 55.16 42.02 -10.84
CA GLN A 25 54.69 40.94 -10.00
C GLN A 25 55.17 41.10 -8.54
N PRO A 26 54.40 40.62 -7.54
CA PRO A 26 54.79 40.71 -6.15
C PRO A 26 55.99 39.80 -5.85
N VAL A 27 57.13 40.40 -5.50
CA VAL A 27 58.38 39.68 -5.17
C VAL A 27 58.30 39.07 -3.76
N SER A 28 57.78 37.85 -3.67
CA SER A 28 57.65 37.07 -2.42
C SER A 28 58.64 35.90 -2.39
N PRO A 29 59.19 35.50 -1.22
CA PRO A 29 60.06 34.33 -1.10
C PRO A 29 59.45 33.04 -1.69
N VAL A 30 58.13 32.88 -1.58
CA VAL A 30 57.40 31.72 -2.12
C VAL A 30 57.31 31.79 -3.65
N ALA A 31 57.09 32.99 -4.21
CA ALA A 31 56.99 33.19 -5.65
C ALA A 31 58.35 32.95 -6.34
N ILE A 32 59.45 33.39 -5.73
CA ILE A 32 60.79 33.08 -6.24
C ILE A 32 61.10 31.59 -6.09
N TRP A 33 60.72 30.98 -4.96
CA TRP A 33 60.93 29.53 -4.77
C TRP A 33 60.18 28.70 -5.81
N SER A 34 58.97 29.12 -6.21
CA SER A 34 58.19 28.47 -7.28
C SER A 34 58.77 28.66 -8.68
N GLU A 35 59.79 29.49 -8.89
CA GLU A 35 60.52 29.53 -10.16
C GLU A 35 61.83 28.73 -10.08
N VAL A 36 62.52 28.81 -8.95
CA VAL A 36 63.84 28.17 -8.74
C VAL A 36 63.73 26.66 -8.48
N HIS A 37 62.62 26.20 -7.88
CA HIS A 37 62.30 24.79 -7.53
C HIS A 37 63.42 24.00 -6.84
N THR A 38 64.41 24.68 -6.28
CA THR A 38 65.60 24.06 -5.69
C THR A 38 65.97 24.78 -4.40
N GLY A 39 66.41 24.00 -3.40
CA GLY A 39 66.76 24.41 -2.04
C GLY A 39 65.60 24.92 -1.16
N SER A 40 65.94 25.41 0.04
CA SER A 40 64.96 25.77 1.09
C SER A 40 64.44 27.20 0.91
N VAL A 41 63.13 27.38 1.08
CA VAL A 41 62.43 28.70 1.09
C VAL A 41 63.11 29.69 2.06
N VAL A 42 63.69 29.19 3.15
CA VAL A 42 64.40 30.02 4.13
C VAL A 42 65.67 30.63 3.56
N SER A 43 66.39 29.89 2.71
CA SER A 43 67.56 30.41 2.00
C SER A 43 67.16 31.49 1.00
N VAL A 44 66.10 31.25 0.23
CA VAL A 44 65.54 32.24 -0.71
C VAL A 44 65.09 33.49 0.03
N ALA A 45 64.44 33.36 1.19
CA ALA A 45 64.04 34.50 2.02
C ALA A 45 65.25 35.32 2.53
N ALA A 46 66.35 34.66 2.90
CA ALA A 46 67.57 35.32 3.33
C ALA A 46 68.26 36.08 2.17
N SER A 47 68.39 35.45 1.00
CA SER A 47 68.96 36.08 -0.20
C SER A 47 68.07 37.23 -0.70
N LEU A 48 66.75 37.08 -0.66
CA LEU A 48 65.79 38.14 -0.98
C LEU A 48 65.89 39.33 -0.03
N ARG A 49 66.14 39.09 1.27
CA ARG A 49 66.36 40.17 2.24
C ARG A 49 67.61 40.98 1.88
N LYS A 50 68.73 40.32 1.54
CA LYS A 50 69.96 41.00 1.07
C LYS A 50 69.71 41.81 -0.20
N TRP A 51 68.95 41.26 -1.15
CA TRP A 51 68.56 41.95 -2.38
C TRP A 51 67.73 43.21 -2.10
N ARG A 52 66.74 43.13 -1.18
CA ARG A 52 65.96 44.30 -0.76
C ARG A 52 66.82 45.35 -0.07
N GLU A 53 67.74 44.94 0.79
CA GLU A 53 68.67 45.85 1.47
C GLU A 53 69.61 46.56 0.47
N ALA A 54 70.08 45.85 -0.56
CA ALA A 54 70.91 46.43 -1.62
C ALA A 54 70.15 47.41 -2.52
N ARG A 55 68.86 47.16 -2.77
CA ARG A 55 67.99 48.03 -3.58
C ARG A 55 67.30 49.15 -2.81
N THR A 56 67.25 49.08 -1.48
CA THR A 56 66.70 50.17 -0.68
C THR A 56 67.62 51.37 -0.87
N PRO A 57 67.19 52.43 -1.59
CA PRO A 57 68.02 53.60 -1.78
C PRO A 57 68.32 54.16 -0.39
N ARG A 58 69.61 54.18 -0.03
CA ARG A 58 70.08 54.81 1.21
C ARG A 58 69.61 56.25 1.15
N VAL A 59 68.56 56.55 1.93
CA VAL A 59 67.91 57.86 1.96
C VAL A 59 69.02 58.91 2.14
N PRO A 60 69.16 59.88 1.22
CA PRO A 60 70.15 60.92 1.36
C PRO A 60 69.93 61.61 2.70
N GLN A 61 71.02 61.74 3.46
CA GLN A 61 71.03 62.39 4.76
C GLN A 61 70.28 63.73 4.68
N VAL A 62 69.36 63.87 5.62
CA VAL A 62 68.52 65.04 5.85
C VAL A 62 69.35 66.31 5.73
N VAL A 63 69.18 67.02 4.61
CA VAL A 63 69.45 68.46 4.57
C VAL A 63 68.46 69.06 5.55
N GLU A 64 68.96 69.63 6.65
CA GLU A 64 68.17 70.32 7.66
C GLU A 64 67.24 71.33 6.98
N ARG A 65 65.98 70.94 6.79
CA ARG A 65 64.93 71.89 6.49
C ARG A 65 64.74 72.74 7.74
N PRO A 66 64.60 74.08 7.60
CA PRO A 66 64.30 74.93 8.74
C PRO A 66 63.05 74.40 9.43
N ALA A 67 63.14 74.21 10.75
CA ALA A 67 62.04 73.72 11.56
C ALA A 67 60.79 74.58 11.31
N LEU A 68 59.69 73.91 10.94
CA LEU A 68 58.39 74.55 10.90
C LEU A 68 58.09 75.10 12.31
N PRO A 69 57.52 76.30 12.45
CA PRO A 69 57.15 76.84 13.75
C PRO A 69 56.25 75.87 14.52
N ASP A 70 56.50 75.68 15.82
CA ASP A 70 55.83 74.66 16.66
C ASP A 70 54.29 74.76 16.61
N ALA A 71 53.76 75.98 16.48
CA ALA A 71 52.32 76.21 16.33
C ALA A 71 51.72 75.57 15.06
N VAL A 72 52.48 75.48 13.97
CA VAL A 72 52.06 74.80 12.72
C VAL A 72 52.12 73.28 12.91
N THR A 73 53.11 72.77 13.64
CA THR A 73 53.22 71.33 13.90
C THR A 73 52.14 70.82 14.83
N ASP A 74 51.77 71.59 15.85
CA ASP A 74 50.70 71.21 16.79
C ASP A 74 49.33 71.26 16.12
N THR A 75 49.05 72.29 15.31
CA THR A 75 47.80 72.35 14.52
C THR A 75 47.71 71.23 13.47
N MET A 76 48.83 70.84 12.86
CA MET A 76 48.87 69.68 11.96
C MET A 76 48.66 68.36 12.72
N ARG A 77 49.24 68.20 13.91
CA ARG A 77 49.04 67.01 14.75
C ARG A 77 47.58 66.90 15.20
N ASP A 78 47.00 67.98 15.72
CA ASP A 78 45.58 68.02 16.09
C ASP A 78 44.65 67.72 14.91
N ALA A 79 45.00 68.22 13.71
CA ALA A 79 44.23 67.94 12.49
C ALA A 79 44.35 66.47 12.06
N LEU A 80 45.55 65.87 12.18
CA LEU A 80 45.78 64.45 11.93
C LEU A 80 45.04 63.58 12.94
N ASP A 81 45.06 63.92 14.23
CA ASP A 81 44.35 63.17 15.27
C ASP A 81 42.83 63.22 15.02
N ARG A 82 42.28 64.39 14.67
CA ARG A 82 40.85 64.52 14.30
C ARG A 82 40.50 63.74 13.04
N LEU A 83 41.34 63.80 12.01
CA LEU A 83 41.14 63.04 10.78
C LEU A 83 41.19 61.54 11.05
N TRP A 84 42.15 61.11 11.88
CA TRP A 84 42.33 59.72 12.29
C TRP A 84 41.13 59.22 13.08
N SER A 85 40.71 59.92 14.15
CA SER A 85 39.51 59.56 14.90
C SER A 85 38.26 59.53 14.01
N SER A 86 38.10 60.51 13.10
CA SER A 86 36.97 60.50 12.17
C SER A 86 37.01 59.33 11.19
N ALA A 87 38.20 58.92 10.73
CA ALA A 87 38.39 57.78 9.83
C ALA A 87 38.12 56.46 10.57
N GLN A 88 38.58 56.34 11.81
CA GLN A 88 38.31 55.21 12.69
C GLN A 88 36.81 55.08 12.98
N ASP A 89 36.15 56.17 13.38
CA ASP A 89 34.70 56.19 13.63
C ASP A 89 33.90 55.79 12.39
N GLU A 90 34.32 56.23 11.19
CA GLU A 90 33.65 55.84 9.94
C GLU A 90 33.89 54.36 9.60
N ALA A 91 35.10 53.85 9.83
CA ALA A 91 35.43 52.43 9.65
C ALA A 91 34.63 51.55 10.60
N GLU A 92 34.55 51.90 11.89
CA GLU A 92 33.73 51.20 12.89
C GLU A 92 32.25 51.23 12.51
N ARG A 93 31.72 52.39 12.09
CA ARG A 93 30.34 52.50 11.59
C ARG A 93 30.11 51.66 10.33
N ALA A 94 31.07 51.59 9.41
CA ALA A 94 30.97 50.75 8.22
C ALA A 94 30.97 49.25 8.55
N VAL A 95 31.83 48.82 9.47
CA VAL A 95 31.87 47.43 9.96
C VAL A 95 30.59 47.08 10.71
N ALA A 96 30.10 47.95 11.60
CA ALA A 96 28.86 47.75 12.33
C ALA A 96 27.66 47.59 11.37
N ARG A 97 27.56 48.43 10.33
CA ARG A 97 26.55 48.30 9.27
C ARG A 97 26.67 46.98 8.51
N ARG A 98 27.89 46.55 8.18
CA ARG A 98 28.10 45.28 7.46
C ARG A 98 27.72 44.07 8.32
N LEU A 99 28.10 44.08 9.60
CA LEU A 99 27.74 43.04 10.56
C LEU A 99 26.23 42.99 10.81
N SER A 100 25.54 44.13 10.92
CA SER A 100 24.08 44.14 11.07
C SER A 100 23.37 43.56 9.85
N THR A 101 23.81 43.93 8.64
CA THR A 101 23.25 43.36 7.39
C THR A 101 23.53 41.86 7.28
N MET A 102 24.71 41.39 7.71
CA MET A 102 25.02 39.96 7.72
C MET A 102 24.20 39.18 8.73
N ARG A 103 24.03 39.70 9.96
CA ARG A 103 23.14 39.07 10.96
C ARG A 103 21.72 38.96 10.43
N GLN A 104 21.18 40.04 9.85
CA GLN A 104 19.85 40.00 9.24
C GLN A 104 19.75 38.93 8.15
N ARG A 105 20.76 38.80 7.26
CA ARG A 105 20.77 37.74 6.24
C ARG A 105 20.84 36.32 6.83
N VAL A 106 21.55 36.13 7.95
CA VAL A 106 21.60 34.84 8.66
C VAL A 106 20.25 34.53 9.31
N ASP A 107 19.61 35.52 9.92
CA ASP A 107 18.28 35.39 10.51
C ASP A 107 17.23 35.06 9.43
N ASP A 108 17.23 35.79 8.31
CA ASP A 108 16.34 35.55 7.17
C ASP A 108 16.54 34.14 6.60
N ALA A 109 17.78 33.71 6.35
CA ALA A 109 18.09 32.36 5.85
C ALA A 109 17.73 31.25 6.86
N SER A 110 17.82 31.52 8.16
CA SER A 110 17.41 30.58 9.21
C SER A 110 15.89 30.42 9.24
N ASN A 111 15.14 31.52 9.10
CA ASN A 111 13.69 31.49 9.00
C ASN A 111 13.23 30.73 7.75
N GLU A 112 13.83 30.99 6.58
CA GLU A 112 13.53 30.26 5.33
C GLU A 112 13.76 28.74 5.46
N ARG A 113 14.86 28.35 6.14
CA ARG A 113 15.14 26.94 6.43
C ARG A 113 14.08 26.33 7.34
N ASP A 114 13.69 27.04 8.39
CA ASP A 114 12.73 26.54 9.39
C ASP A 114 11.32 26.43 8.79
N ASP A 115 10.92 27.35 7.91
CA ASP A 115 9.69 27.28 7.13
C ASP A 115 9.71 26.06 6.18
N ALA A 116 10.81 25.85 5.44
CA ALA A 116 10.97 24.68 4.56
C ALA A 116 10.94 23.35 5.36
N LEU A 117 11.51 23.34 6.57
CA LEU A 117 11.43 22.17 7.46
C LEU A 117 10.00 21.91 7.94
N ALA A 118 9.22 22.94 8.23
CA ALA A 118 7.81 22.81 8.59
C ALA A 118 6.98 22.26 7.42
N GLU A 119 7.22 22.72 6.18
CA GLU A 119 6.59 22.18 4.98
C GLU A 119 6.97 20.70 4.74
N LEU A 120 8.24 20.34 4.92
CA LEU A 120 8.69 18.94 4.85
C LEU A 120 7.99 18.07 5.92
N GLN A 121 7.86 18.56 7.16
CA GLN A 121 7.14 17.84 8.21
C GLN A 121 5.67 17.65 7.85
N ASN A 122 5.02 18.64 7.24
CA ASN A 122 3.65 18.51 6.76
C ASN A 122 3.53 17.47 5.65
N THR A 123 4.38 17.51 4.62
CA THR A 123 4.36 16.51 3.54
C THR A 123 4.63 15.09 4.03
N VAL A 124 5.49 14.91 5.06
CA VAL A 124 5.69 13.61 5.72
C VAL A 124 4.42 13.14 6.43
N GLN A 125 3.72 14.01 7.15
CA GLN A 125 2.45 13.66 7.78
C GLN A 125 1.38 13.31 6.73
N GLU A 126 1.30 14.06 5.63
CA GLU A 126 0.39 13.76 4.52
C GLU A 126 0.72 12.40 3.89
N LEU A 127 1.99 12.07 3.65
CA LEU A 127 2.44 10.75 3.20
C LEU A 127 2.02 9.64 4.16
N ASP A 128 2.21 9.81 5.47
CA ASP A 128 1.77 8.83 6.48
C ASP A 128 0.26 8.62 6.44
N THR A 129 -0.53 9.70 6.27
CA THR A 129 -1.99 9.58 6.16
C THR A 129 -2.42 8.88 4.87
N LEU A 130 -1.80 9.17 3.73
CA LEU A 130 -2.08 8.50 2.46
C LEU A 130 -1.63 7.03 2.48
N GLN A 131 -0.53 6.70 3.15
CA GLN A 131 -0.10 5.32 3.33
C GLN A 131 -1.14 4.55 4.15
N GLY A 132 -1.65 5.13 5.24
CA GLY A 132 -2.76 4.56 5.99
C GLY A 132 -4.05 4.42 5.17
N GLN A 133 -4.31 5.30 4.20
CA GLN A 133 -5.43 5.13 3.25
C GLN A 133 -5.18 4.01 2.25
N LEU A 134 -3.96 3.88 1.71
CA LEU A 134 -3.57 2.81 0.81
C LEU A 134 -3.75 1.44 1.48
N ASP A 135 -3.31 1.29 2.72
CA ASP A 135 -3.47 0.04 3.47
C ASP A 135 -4.96 -0.34 3.61
N ARG A 136 -5.82 0.65 3.96
CA ARG A 136 -7.27 0.43 4.05
C ARG A 136 -7.90 0.03 2.72
N VAL A 137 -7.57 0.72 1.62
CA VAL A 137 -8.10 0.41 0.28
C VAL A 137 -7.59 -0.94 -0.20
N THR A 138 -6.34 -1.29 0.10
CA THR A 138 -5.74 -2.59 -0.23
C THR A 138 -6.48 -3.71 0.51
N SER A 139 -6.67 -3.60 1.83
CA SER A 139 -7.45 -4.58 2.59
C SER A 139 -8.91 -4.67 2.13
N ALA A 140 -9.53 -3.55 1.77
CA ALA A 140 -10.88 -3.55 1.20
C ALA A 140 -10.93 -4.26 -0.16
N TYR A 141 -9.94 -4.03 -1.03
CA TYR A 141 -9.82 -4.71 -2.32
C TYR A 141 -9.61 -6.21 -2.15
N GLU A 142 -8.71 -6.64 -1.26
CA GLU A 142 -8.49 -8.06 -0.94
C GLU A 142 -9.77 -8.73 -0.44
N ALA A 143 -10.51 -8.10 0.47
CA ALA A 143 -11.80 -8.61 0.93
C ALA A 143 -12.82 -8.73 -0.21
N LYS A 144 -12.82 -7.81 -1.18
CA LYS A 144 -13.69 -7.92 -2.37
C LYS A 144 -13.23 -9.03 -3.32
N VAL A 145 -11.93 -9.27 -3.46
CA VAL A 145 -11.39 -10.39 -4.25
C VAL A 145 -11.84 -11.72 -3.64
N ASP A 146 -11.79 -11.87 -2.32
CA ASP A 146 -12.26 -13.07 -1.62
C ASP A 146 -13.77 -13.29 -1.81
N VAL A 147 -14.58 -12.23 -1.73
CA VAL A 147 -16.03 -12.30 -2.00
C VAL A 147 -16.30 -12.74 -3.43
N VAL A 148 -15.59 -12.17 -4.42
CA VAL A 148 -15.75 -12.56 -5.83
C VAL A 148 -15.37 -14.03 -6.03
N ALA A 149 -14.27 -14.50 -5.43
CA ALA A 149 -13.88 -15.91 -5.50
C ALA A 149 -14.95 -16.85 -4.89
N GLY A 150 -15.56 -16.45 -3.78
CA GLY A 150 -16.68 -17.20 -3.18
C GLY A 150 -17.92 -17.23 -4.08
N LEU A 151 -18.28 -16.11 -4.70
CA LEU A 151 -19.39 -16.03 -5.64
C LEU A 151 -19.14 -16.85 -6.92
N GLU A 152 -17.90 -16.91 -7.41
CA GLU A 152 -17.51 -17.77 -8.53
C GLU A 152 -17.69 -19.26 -8.20
N GLU A 153 -17.34 -19.68 -6.98
CA GLU A 153 -17.58 -21.04 -6.48
C GLU A 153 -19.09 -21.34 -6.39
N ASP A 154 -19.87 -20.41 -5.83
CA ASP A 154 -21.33 -20.55 -5.73
C ASP A 154 -22.00 -20.61 -7.12
N ILE A 155 -21.53 -19.85 -8.11
CA ILE A 155 -22.01 -19.97 -9.50
C ILE A 155 -21.68 -21.36 -10.05
N ALA A 156 -20.45 -21.84 -9.86
CA ALA A 156 -20.05 -23.15 -10.36
C ALA A 156 -20.93 -24.27 -9.76
N LEU A 157 -21.23 -24.19 -8.47
CA LEU A 157 -22.16 -25.12 -7.81
C LEU A 157 -23.59 -24.99 -8.33
N ALA A 158 -24.07 -23.78 -8.57
CA ALA A 158 -25.39 -23.56 -9.12
C ALA A 158 -25.50 -24.11 -10.56
N VAL A 159 -24.49 -23.90 -11.41
CA VAL A 159 -24.42 -24.48 -12.76
C VAL A 159 -24.44 -26.02 -12.73
N GLN A 160 -23.71 -26.63 -11.79
CA GLN A 160 -23.78 -28.08 -11.62
C GLN A 160 -25.17 -28.58 -11.21
N ARG A 161 -25.92 -27.81 -10.42
CA ARG A 161 -27.29 -28.14 -10.02
C ARG A 161 -28.25 -28.04 -11.20
N THR A 162 -28.14 -27.00 -12.04
CA THR A 162 -28.95 -26.90 -13.28
C THR A 162 -28.63 -28.03 -14.24
N ASP A 163 -27.36 -28.35 -14.46
CA ASP A 163 -26.97 -29.46 -15.35
C ASP A 163 -27.57 -30.79 -14.87
N ALA A 164 -27.62 -31.00 -13.55
CA ALA A 164 -28.26 -32.17 -12.95
C ALA A 164 -29.80 -32.12 -13.07
N ALA A 165 -30.42 -30.95 -12.90
CA ALA A 165 -31.86 -30.76 -13.08
C ALA A 165 -32.28 -30.97 -14.54
N GLU A 166 -31.56 -30.39 -15.50
CA GLU A 166 -31.78 -30.57 -16.94
C GLU A 166 -31.67 -32.04 -17.35
N LYS A 167 -30.66 -32.77 -16.84
CA LYS A 167 -30.55 -34.22 -17.07
C LYS A 167 -31.77 -34.97 -16.55
N ARG A 168 -32.26 -34.65 -15.35
CA ARG A 168 -33.48 -35.27 -14.80
C ARG A 168 -34.72 -34.92 -15.62
N VAL A 169 -34.84 -33.68 -16.10
CA VAL A 169 -35.94 -33.28 -16.99
C VAL A 169 -35.89 -34.07 -18.30
N GLN A 170 -34.70 -34.27 -18.87
CA GLN A 170 -34.52 -35.09 -20.08
C GLN A 170 -34.90 -36.56 -19.81
N GLU A 171 -34.42 -37.15 -18.70
CA GLU A 171 -34.78 -38.52 -18.31
C GLU A 171 -36.30 -38.70 -18.10
N LEU A 172 -36.96 -37.72 -17.49
CA LEU A 172 -38.41 -37.72 -17.32
C LEU A 172 -39.14 -37.56 -18.66
N ALA A 173 -38.68 -36.67 -19.54
CA ALA A 173 -39.24 -36.50 -20.87
C ALA A 173 -39.13 -37.80 -21.70
N ASP A 174 -37.97 -38.47 -21.65
CA ASP A 174 -37.76 -39.76 -22.32
C ASP A 174 -38.70 -40.84 -21.74
N ARG A 175 -38.92 -40.85 -20.42
CA ARG A 175 -39.86 -41.77 -19.76
C ARG A 175 -41.31 -41.51 -20.13
N VAL A 176 -41.72 -40.23 -20.20
CA VAL A 176 -43.07 -39.84 -20.65
C VAL A 176 -43.29 -40.28 -22.09
N ALA A 177 -42.33 -40.02 -22.99
CA ALA A 177 -42.41 -40.45 -24.38
C ALA A 177 -42.52 -41.99 -24.51
N ALA A 178 -41.80 -42.75 -23.66
CA ALA A 178 -41.92 -44.20 -23.62
C ALA A 178 -43.32 -44.67 -23.16
N LEU A 179 -43.86 -44.06 -22.09
CA LEU A 179 -45.20 -44.36 -21.59
C LEU A 179 -46.30 -43.99 -22.59
N GLU A 180 -46.16 -42.87 -23.31
CA GLU A 180 -47.07 -42.47 -24.38
C GLU A 180 -47.08 -43.51 -25.51
N ALA A 181 -45.91 -44.00 -25.93
CA ALA A 181 -45.81 -45.05 -26.96
C ALA A 181 -46.41 -46.40 -26.49
N GLU A 182 -46.22 -46.78 -25.22
CA GLU A 182 -46.86 -47.94 -24.62
C GLU A 182 -48.39 -47.79 -24.59
N LEU A 183 -48.90 -46.60 -24.24
CA LEU A 183 -50.32 -46.29 -24.24
C LEU A 183 -50.92 -46.35 -25.64
N GLU A 184 -50.26 -45.76 -26.64
CA GLU A 184 -50.69 -45.85 -28.05
C GLU A 184 -50.75 -47.30 -28.53
N THR A 185 -49.75 -48.11 -28.15
CA THR A 185 -49.72 -49.55 -28.50
C THR A 185 -50.88 -50.31 -27.84
N ALA A 186 -51.13 -50.09 -26.56
CA ALA A 186 -52.25 -50.71 -25.84
C ALA A 186 -53.62 -50.27 -26.40
N MET A 187 -53.77 -49.00 -26.77
CA MET A 187 -54.97 -48.51 -27.46
C MET A 187 -55.17 -49.20 -28.80
N ALA A 188 -54.11 -49.35 -29.60
CA ALA A 188 -54.16 -50.05 -30.88
C ALA A 188 -54.56 -51.54 -30.71
N GLU A 189 -53.97 -52.23 -29.73
CA GLU A 189 -54.32 -53.63 -29.40
C GLU A 189 -55.80 -53.76 -28.98
N LEU A 190 -56.29 -52.87 -28.11
CA LEU A 190 -57.69 -52.85 -27.68
C LEU A 190 -58.65 -52.62 -28.87
N THR A 191 -58.29 -51.73 -29.80
CA THR A 191 -59.09 -51.51 -31.01
C THR A 191 -59.10 -52.73 -31.91
N ALA A 192 -57.95 -53.38 -32.12
CA ALA A 192 -57.84 -54.60 -32.90
C ALA A 192 -58.62 -55.77 -32.27
N GLU A 193 -58.59 -55.90 -30.94
CA GLU A 193 -59.37 -56.91 -30.23
C GLU A 193 -60.88 -56.66 -30.38
N ARG A 194 -61.33 -55.40 -30.28
CA ARG A 194 -62.74 -55.03 -30.52
C ARG A 194 -63.17 -55.35 -31.95
N GLU A 195 -62.33 -55.05 -32.94
CA GLU A 195 -62.58 -55.40 -34.34
C GLU A 195 -62.65 -56.92 -34.55
N ALA A 196 -61.73 -57.67 -33.94
CA ALA A 196 -61.73 -59.14 -33.99
C ALA A 196 -62.96 -59.75 -33.33
N ARG A 197 -63.39 -59.22 -32.17
CA ARG A 197 -64.62 -59.64 -31.49
C ARG A 197 -65.86 -59.32 -32.32
N ALA A 198 -65.97 -58.12 -32.87
CA ALA A 198 -67.08 -57.75 -33.76
C ALA A 198 -67.14 -58.65 -35.00
N ALA A 199 -65.99 -59.01 -35.58
CA ALA A 199 -65.91 -59.96 -36.69
C ALA A 199 -66.31 -61.39 -36.29
N ALA A 200 -65.97 -61.84 -35.07
CA ALA A 200 -66.38 -63.14 -34.56
C ALA A 200 -67.89 -63.18 -34.24
N GLU A 201 -68.43 -62.13 -33.62
CA GLU A 201 -69.86 -62.00 -33.31
C GLU A 201 -70.71 -61.97 -34.60
N ALA A 202 -70.24 -61.26 -35.64
CA ALA A 202 -70.85 -61.28 -36.97
C ALA A 202 -70.81 -62.67 -37.64
N GLN A 203 -69.85 -63.54 -37.32
CA GLN A 203 -69.79 -64.93 -37.80
C GLN A 203 -70.69 -65.88 -37.00
N VAL A 204 -70.92 -65.60 -35.71
CA VAL A 204 -71.79 -66.41 -34.83
C VAL A 204 -73.28 -66.08 -35.07
N ALA A 205 -73.61 -64.81 -35.36
CA ALA A 205 -74.97 -64.37 -35.66
C ALA A 205 -75.71 -65.20 -36.73
N PRO A 206 -75.14 -65.52 -37.91
CA PRO A 206 -75.82 -66.37 -38.90
C PRO A 206 -75.98 -67.83 -38.45
N ALA A 207 -75.06 -68.38 -37.65
CA ALA A 207 -75.16 -69.74 -37.11
C ALA A 207 -76.22 -69.85 -35.99
N ALA A 208 -76.40 -68.78 -35.20
CA ALA A 208 -77.48 -68.70 -34.22
C ALA A 208 -78.86 -68.56 -34.91
N VAL A 209 -78.95 -67.82 -36.02
CA VAL A 209 -80.18 -67.76 -36.83
C VAL A 209 -80.50 -69.11 -37.47
N GLU A 210 -79.51 -69.86 -38.00
CA GLU A 210 -79.70 -71.24 -38.48
C GLU A 210 -80.08 -72.23 -37.36
N ALA A 211 -79.56 -72.07 -36.14
CA ALA A 211 -79.94 -72.90 -35.00
C ALA A 211 -81.36 -72.59 -34.47
N VAL A 212 -81.81 -71.33 -34.55
CA VAL A 212 -83.20 -70.94 -34.24
C VAL A 212 -84.16 -71.44 -35.34
N GLU A 213 -83.75 -71.38 -36.61
CA GLU A 213 -84.55 -71.90 -37.73
C GLU A 213 -84.63 -73.46 -37.74
N ALA A 214 -83.62 -74.14 -37.20
CA ALA A 214 -83.65 -75.59 -36.94
C ALA A 214 -84.51 -76.01 -35.72
N VAL A 215 -84.83 -75.09 -34.81
CA VAL A 215 -85.74 -75.33 -33.67
C VAL A 215 -87.20 -74.98 -34.01
N GLU A 216 -87.45 -74.18 -35.06
CA GLU A 216 -88.80 -73.79 -35.51
C GLU A 216 -89.51 -74.87 -36.37
N THR A 217 -88.94 -76.08 -36.52
CA THR A 217 -89.57 -77.21 -37.24
C THR A 217 -90.06 -78.37 -36.35
N VAL A 218 -90.30 -78.13 -35.05
CA VAL A 218 -91.04 -79.07 -34.19
C VAL A 218 -92.28 -78.39 -33.60
N GLU A 219 -93.45 -78.69 -34.20
CA GLU A 219 -94.77 -78.32 -33.71
C GLU A 219 -95.16 -79.04 -32.39
N ALA A 220 -96.02 -78.34 -31.64
CA ALA A 220 -97.16 -78.81 -30.80
C ALA A 220 -97.08 -78.79 -29.25
N PRO A 221 -98.23 -78.58 -28.56
CA PRO A 221 -98.37 -77.74 -27.37
C PRO A 221 -98.66 -78.50 -26.05
N GLN A 222 -98.36 -77.87 -24.90
CA GLN A 222 -98.96 -78.09 -23.57
C GLN A 222 -98.38 -77.04 -22.60
N GLU A 223 -99.10 -75.96 -22.30
CA GLU A 223 -99.91 -75.73 -21.08
C GLU A 223 -99.15 -75.82 -19.73
N GLU A 224 -99.07 -74.64 -19.11
CA GLU A 224 -99.01 -74.32 -17.67
C GLU A 224 -97.87 -74.85 -16.80
N SER A 225 -96.91 -73.94 -16.53
CA SER A 225 -96.39 -73.59 -15.19
C SER A 225 -95.14 -72.70 -15.39
N ALA A 226 -95.26 -71.38 -15.29
CA ALA A 226 -94.91 -70.60 -14.10
C ALA A 226 -93.41 -70.63 -13.73
N ALA A 227 -92.80 -69.44 -13.76
CA ALA A 227 -91.48 -69.05 -13.21
C ALA A 227 -90.28 -69.70 -13.93
N ASP A 228 -89.14 -69.06 -14.18
CA ASP A 228 -88.61 -67.74 -13.84
C ASP A 228 -87.42 -67.52 -14.79
N GLU A 229 -87.15 -66.26 -15.11
CA GLU A 229 -85.90 -65.68 -15.64
C GLU A 229 -84.76 -66.59 -16.19
N PRO A 230 -84.39 -66.44 -17.47
CA PRO A 230 -82.95 -66.47 -17.83
C PRO A 230 -82.47 -65.19 -18.54
N ALA A 231 -83.35 -64.20 -18.78
CA ALA A 231 -82.97 -62.92 -19.38
C ALA A 231 -82.20 -61.97 -18.43
N ALA A 232 -82.09 -62.31 -17.14
CA ALA A 232 -81.37 -61.50 -16.15
C ALA A 232 -79.84 -61.72 -16.16
N VAL A 233 -79.33 -62.80 -16.76
CA VAL A 233 -77.89 -63.14 -16.68
C VAL A 233 -77.06 -62.38 -17.74
N GLU A 234 -77.56 -62.21 -18.97
CA GLU A 234 -76.85 -61.41 -20.01
C GLU A 234 -76.94 -59.89 -19.78
N ALA A 235 -78.03 -59.42 -19.16
CA ALA A 235 -78.16 -58.03 -18.73
C ALA A 235 -77.25 -57.69 -17.54
N ALA A 236 -76.87 -58.68 -16.71
CA ALA A 236 -75.94 -58.47 -15.60
C ALA A 236 -74.47 -58.36 -16.09
N ASP A 237 -74.05 -59.20 -17.05
CA ASP A 237 -72.68 -59.17 -17.58
C ASP A 237 -72.36 -57.90 -18.39
N THR A 238 -73.35 -57.35 -19.10
CA THR A 238 -73.19 -56.09 -19.86
C THR A 238 -73.06 -54.86 -18.94
N VAL A 239 -73.79 -54.84 -17.83
CA VAL A 239 -73.70 -53.78 -16.81
C VAL A 239 -72.35 -53.82 -16.08
N ASP A 240 -71.82 -55.02 -15.78
CA ASP A 240 -70.49 -55.17 -15.18
C ASP A 240 -69.36 -54.71 -16.12
N HIS A 241 -69.50 -54.93 -17.43
CA HIS A 241 -68.54 -54.43 -18.42
C HIS A 241 -68.59 -52.89 -18.59
N GLU A 242 -69.76 -52.27 -18.54
CA GLU A 242 -69.89 -50.81 -18.56
C GLU A 242 -69.33 -50.17 -17.28
N ALA A 243 -69.55 -50.80 -16.13
CA ALA A 243 -68.98 -50.37 -14.86
C ALA A 243 -67.44 -50.49 -14.85
N GLN A 244 -66.87 -51.57 -15.39
CA GLN A 244 -65.41 -51.70 -15.54
C GLN A 244 -64.83 -50.64 -16.49
N ARG A 245 -65.53 -50.33 -17.58
CA ARG A 245 -65.06 -49.33 -18.54
C ARG A 245 -65.05 -47.92 -17.96
N THR A 246 -66.11 -47.54 -17.27
CA THR A 246 -66.19 -46.24 -16.58
C THR A 246 -65.16 -46.14 -15.45
N ALA A 247 -64.87 -47.23 -14.74
CA ALA A 247 -63.80 -47.27 -13.73
C ALA A 247 -62.40 -47.09 -14.35
N LEU A 248 -62.12 -47.72 -15.49
CA LEU A 248 -60.85 -47.53 -16.22
C LEU A 248 -60.71 -46.11 -16.77
N GLU A 249 -61.75 -45.55 -17.35
CA GLU A 249 -61.75 -44.16 -17.86
C GLU A 249 -61.53 -43.16 -16.72
N ALA A 250 -62.16 -43.37 -15.56
CA ALA A 250 -61.92 -42.55 -14.37
C ALA A 250 -60.47 -42.68 -13.84
N ALA A 251 -59.92 -43.90 -13.81
CA ALA A 251 -58.53 -44.12 -13.39
C ALA A 251 -57.53 -43.48 -14.36
N HIS A 252 -57.79 -43.53 -15.66
CA HIS A 252 -56.99 -42.83 -16.67
C HIS A 252 -57.08 -41.31 -16.51
N ALA A 253 -58.27 -40.77 -16.29
CA ALA A 253 -58.45 -39.33 -16.06
C ALA A 253 -57.69 -38.86 -14.80
N GLU A 254 -57.70 -39.64 -13.71
CA GLU A 254 -56.93 -39.33 -12.51
C GLU A 254 -55.40 -39.40 -12.77
N ALA A 255 -54.94 -40.38 -13.54
CA ALA A 255 -53.54 -40.50 -13.92
C ALA A 255 -53.05 -39.32 -14.77
N VAL A 256 -53.86 -38.89 -15.76
CA VAL A 256 -53.57 -37.71 -16.59
C VAL A 256 -53.52 -36.45 -15.72
N ALA A 257 -54.50 -36.24 -14.83
CA ALA A 257 -54.52 -35.10 -13.94
C ALA A 257 -53.29 -35.05 -12.99
N ARG A 258 -52.82 -36.21 -12.50
CA ARG A 258 -51.56 -36.28 -11.72
C ARG A 258 -50.35 -35.89 -12.57
N LEU A 259 -50.21 -36.46 -13.77
CA LEU A 259 -49.08 -36.13 -14.66
C LEU A 259 -49.07 -34.65 -15.08
N GLU A 260 -50.23 -34.07 -15.39
CA GLU A 260 -50.35 -32.63 -15.69
C GLU A 260 -49.89 -31.79 -14.50
N SER A 261 -50.30 -32.15 -13.27
CA SER A 261 -49.85 -31.45 -12.06
C SER A 261 -48.35 -31.59 -11.79
N GLU A 262 -47.76 -32.76 -12.08
CA GLU A 262 -46.31 -32.99 -11.97
C GLU A 262 -45.54 -32.17 -13.01
N VAL A 263 -46.03 -32.09 -14.25
CA VAL A 263 -45.42 -31.26 -15.31
C VAL A 263 -45.50 -29.78 -14.97
N GLU A 264 -46.63 -29.30 -14.45
CA GLU A 264 -46.75 -27.92 -13.97
C GLU A 264 -45.79 -27.64 -12.81
N ALA A 265 -45.65 -28.57 -11.86
CA ALA A 265 -44.69 -28.45 -10.76
C ALA A 265 -43.23 -28.40 -11.26
N ILE A 266 -42.86 -29.22 -12.24
CA ILE A 266 -41.51 -29.20 -12.85
C ILE A 266 -41.26 -27.88 -13.58
N ARG A 267 -42.24 -27.37 -14.34
CA ARG A 267 -42.11 -26.07 -15.03
C ARG A 267 -41.94 -24.91 -14.05
N ALA A 268 -42.72 -24.89 -12.96
CA ALA A 268 -42.59 -23.88 -11.92
C ALA A 268 -41.22 -23.94 -11.23
N ALA A 269 -40.71 -25.15 -10.94
CA ALA A 269 -39.38 -25.33 -10.37
C ALA A 269 -38.26 -24.84 -11.30
N LEU A 270 -38.35 -25.16 -12.60
CA LEU A 270 -37.38 -24.70 -13.61
C LEU A 270 -37.37 -23.18 -13.75
N GLN A 271 -38.55 -22.54 -13.75
CA GLN A 271 -38.65 -21.08 -13.81
C GLN A 271 -38.01 -20.43 -12.57
N ALA A 272 -38.30 -20.95 -11.37
CA ALA A 272 -37.72 -20.43 -10.12
C ALA A 272 -36.19 -20.56 -10.11
N GLU A 273 -35.64 -21.66 -10.66
CA GLU A 273 -34.19 -21.84 -10.79
C GLU A 273 -33.59 -20.83 -11.80
N GLN A 274 -34.22 -20.62 -12.96
CA GLN A 274 -33.78 -19.62 -13.94
C GLN A 274 -33.76 -18.19 -13.36
N GLU A 275 -34.78 -17.83 -12.58
CA GLU A 275 -34.84 -16.55 -11.87
C GLU A 275 -33.72 -16.43 -10.82
N ALA A 276 -33.45 -17.50 -10.05
CA ALA A 276 -32.33 -17.54 -9.10
C ALA A 276 -30.96 -17.35 -9.79
N HIS A 277 -30.76 -17.95 -10.97
CA HIS A 277 -29.55 -17.76 -11.76
C HIS A 277 -29.40 -16.35 -12.31
N ALA A 278 -30.51 -15.74 -12.77
CA ALA A 278 -30.50 -14.36 -13.22
C ALA A 278 -30.06 -13.42 -12.08
N ALA A 279 -30.62 -13.62 -10.88
CA ALA A 279 -30.24 -12.86 -9.69
C ALA A 279 -28.76 -13.06 -9.31
N GLN A 280 -28.25 -14.29 -9.33
CA GLN A 280 -26.85 -14.57 -9.00
C GLN A 280 -25.87 -13.96 -10.02
N ARG A 281 -26.21 -13.97 -11.32
CA ARG A 281 -25.41 -13.29 -12.36
C ARG A 281 -25.37 -11.79 -12.15
N GLU A 282 -26.49 -11.19 -11.77
CA GLU A 282 -26.55 -9.76 -11.44
C GLU A 282 -25.67 -9.44 -10.22
N GLU A 283 -25.72 -10.24 -9.16
CA GLU A 283 -24.89 -10.09 -7.97
C GLU A 283 -23.38 -10.15 -8.30
N VAL A 284 -22.97 -11.12 -9.13
CA VAL A 284 -21.57 -11.24 -9.57
C VAL A 284 -21.15 -10.07 -10.45
N SER A 285 -22.01 -9.61 -11.36
CA SER A 285 -21.72 -8.43 -12.16
C SER A 285 -21.55 -7.17 -11.28
N GLY A 286 -22.37 -7.04 -10.22
CA GLY A 286 -22.26 -5.97 -9.23
C GLY A 286 -20.99 -6.07 -8.39
N ALA A 287 -20.61 -7.27 -7.95
CA ALA A 287 -19.38 -7.52 -7.22
C ALA A 287 -18.13 -7.22 -8.07
N GLN A 288 -18.15 -7.59 -9.36
CA GLN A 288 -17.09 -7.29 -10.30
C GLN A 288 -16.95 -5.79 -10.56
N ALA A 289 -18.07 -5.07 -10.78
CA ALA A 289 -18.04 -3.62 -10.91
C ALA A 289 -17.49 -2.91 -9.65
N ALA A 290 -17.85 -3.40 -8.46
CA ALA A 290 -17.30 -2.89 -7.19
C ALA A 290 -15.79 -3.16 -7.05
N ARG A 291 -15.32 -4.33 -7.49
CA ARG A 291 -13.89 -4.66 -7.52
C ARG A 291 -13.12 -3.73 -8.46
N ASP A 292 -13.65 -3.48 -9.65
CA ASP A 292 -13.02 -2.60 -10.64
C ASP A 292 -12.96 -1.15 -10.15
N ALA A 293 -14.01 -0.67 -9.47
CA ALA A 293 -14.02 0.63 -8.82
C ALA A 293 -12.94 0.73 -7.73
N ALA A 294 -12.83 -0.27 -6.84
CA ALA A 294 -11.79 -0.31 -5.80
C ALA A 294 -10.37 -0.36 -6.41
N ALA A 295 -10.18 -1.07 -7.53
CA ALA A 295 -8.90 -1.12 -8.23
C ALA A 295 -8.49 0.25 -8.82
N LEU A 296 -9.46 1.04 -9.30
CA LEU A 296 -9.20 2.40 -9.77
C LEU A 296 -8.84 3.34 -8.61
N GLU A 297 -9.54 3.25 -7.49
CA GLU A 297 -9.22 4.02 -6.28
C GLU A 297 -7.81 3.71 -5.76
N LEU A 298 -7.43 2.42 -5.71
CA LEU A 298 -6.08 2.00 -5.34
C LEU A 298 -4.99 2.62 -6.24
N ARG A 299 -5.19 2.60 -7.57
CA ARG A 299 -4.26 3.23 -8.51
C ARG A 299 -4.15 4.75 -8.31
N ASN A 300 -5.27 5.41 -8.01
CA ASN A 300 -5.28 6.85 -7.77
C ASN A 300 -4.50 7.21 -6.49
N VAL A 301 -4.70 6.48 -5.39
CA VAL A 301 -3.94 6.68 -4.14
C VAL A 301 -2.46 6.39 -4.35
N GLN A 302 -2.11 5.34 -5.11
CA GLN A 302 -0.71 5.05 -5.46
C GLN A 302 -0.06 6.18 -6.27
N ALA A 303 -0.79 6.78 -7.21
CA ALA A 303 -0.30 7.92 -7.98
C ALA A 303 -0.10 9.17 -7.12
N GLN A 304 -1.00 9.42 -6.16
CA GLN A 304 -0.87 10.53 -5.20
C GLN A 304 0.34 10.34 -4.27
N LEU A 305 0.56 9.13 -3.76
CA LEU A 305 1.74 8.79 -2.96
C LEU A 305 3.04 9.00 -3.72
N ALA A 306 3.09 8.62 -5.00
CA ALA A 306 4.26 8.88 -5.84
C ALA A 306 4.54 10.38 -6.00
N SER A 307 3.50 11.19 -6.26
CA SER A 307 3.62 12.65 -6.37
C SER A 307 4.15 13.29 -5.08
N LEU A 308 3.59 12.95 -3.92
CA LEU A 308 4.05 13.49 -2.64
C LEU A 308 5.47 13.03 -2.27
N ALA A 309 5.85 11.81 -2.66
CA ALA A 309 7.21 11.33 -2.47
C ALA A 309 8.22 12.14 -3.29
N ASP A 310 7.89 12.47 -4.55
CA ASP A 310 8.69 13.35 -5.40
C ASP A 310 8.78 14.77 -4.82
N GLU A 311 7.67 15.32 -4.30
CA GLU A 311 7.63 16.62 -3.62
C GLU A 311 8.51 16.64 -2.35
N ARG A 312 8.47 15.58 -1.54
CA ARG A 312 9.36 15.42 -0.38
C ARG A 312 10.83 15.39 -0.79
N ASP A 313 11.18 14.68 -1.86
CA ASP A 313 12.55 14.64 -2.37
C ASP A 313 13.03 16.00 -2.88
N ALA A 314 12.15 16.76 -3.53
CA ALA A 314 12.42 18.13 -3.93
C ALA A 314 12.64 19.04 -2.69
N GLY A 315 11.76 18.97 -1.70
CA GLY A 315 11.86 19.74 -0.45
C GLY A 315 13.12 19.40 0.35
N ALA A 316 13.48 18.12 0.47
CA ALA A 316 14.71 17.69 1.13
C ALA A 316 15.97 18.24 0.41
N SER A 317 15.94 18.27 -0.92
CA SER A 317 17.01 18.85 -1.73
C SER A 317 17.12 20.37 -1.54
N GLU A 318 16.00 21.07 -1.41
CA GLU A 318 15.97 22.50 -1.12
C GLU A 318 16.51 22.83 0.28
N ILE A 319 16.10 22.08 1.31
CA ILE A 319 16.65 22.22 2.67
C ILE A 319 18.17 22.01 2.67
N ALA A 320 18.67 21.01 1.95
CA ALA A 320 20.11 20.76 1.83
C ALA A 320 20.83 21.95 1.18
N ARG A 321 20.23 22.55 0.14
CA ARG A 321 20.77 23.74 -0.54
C ARG A 321 20.76 24.97 0.38
N LEU A 322 19.65 25.25 1.07
CA LEU A 322 19.53 26.37 2.00
C LEU A 322 20.49 26.23 3.18
N SER A 323 20.65 25.00 3.69
CA SER A 323 21.61 24.70 4.76
C SER A 323 23.06 24.94 4.30
N ALA A 324 23.42 24.55 3.08
CA ALA A 324 24.74 24.83 2.50
C ALA A 324 24.97 26.35 2.34
N SER A 325 23.99 27.08 1.82
CA SER A 325 24.04 28.54 1.69
C SER A 325 24.20 29.23 3.06
N LEU A 326 23.48 28.76 4.08
CA LEU A 326 23.61 29.26 5.44
C LEU A 326 25.02 29.03 5.99
N THR A 327 25.61 27.86 5.79
CA THR A 327 26.99 27.58 6.21
C THR A 327 28.01 28.48 5.50
N GLU A 328 27.86 28.73 4.19
CA GLU A 328 28.74 29.64 3.45
C GLU A 328 28.64 31.09 3.97
N VAL A 329 27.42 31.57 4.27
CA VAL A 329 27.23 32.91 4.86
C VAL A 329 27.82 33.00 6.27
N GLN A 330 27.69 31.94 7.08
CA GLN A 330 28.29 31.86 8.42
C GLN A 330 29.82 31.85 8.36
N GLU A 331 30.43 31.09 7.45
CA GLU A 331 31.88 31.07 7.23
C GLU A 331 32.39 32.45 6.81
N HIS A 332 31.74 33.10 5.84
CA HIS A 332 32.10 34.46 5.45
C HIS A 332 31.93 35.49 6.58
N ALA A 333 30.91 35.34 7.42
CA ALA A 333 30.75 36.20 8.60
C ALA A 333 31.89 35.98 9.61
N ALA A 334 32.32 34.74 9.82
CA ALA A 334 33.46 34.40 10.67
C ALA A 334 34.79 34.94 10.12
N GLU A 335 35.04 34.81 8.82
CA GLU A 335 36.21 35.39 8.13
C GLU A 335 36.27 36.92 8.26
N LEU A 336 35.13 37.59 8.13
CA LEU A 336 35.03 39.03 8.32
C LEU A 336 35.28 39.43 9.77
N ALA A 337 34.72 38.70 10.74
CA ALA A 337 35.00 38.94 12.15
C ALA A 337 36.48 38.74 12.47
N GLN A 338 37.11 37.70 11.93
CA GLN A 338 38.53 37.41 12.13
C GLN A 338 39.43 38.46 11.46
N SER A 339 39.10 38.94 10.25
CA SER A 339 39.88 39.98 9.58
C SER A 339 39.80 41.32 10.32
N VAL A 340 38.63 41.69 10.87
CA VAL A 340 38.48 42.87 11.74
C VAL A 340 39.31 42.71 13.02
N ALA A 341 39.26 41.56 13.69
CA ALA A 341 40.05 41.30 14.90
C ALA A 341 41.57 41.35 14.65
N ALA A 342 42.02 40.81 13.50
CA ALA A 342 43.42 40.84 13.09
C ALA A 342 43.92 42.26 12.73
N SER A 343 43.07 43.10 12.14
CA SER A 343 43.39 44.51 11.89
C SER A 343 43.52 45.30 13.20
N GLN A 344 42.65 45.05 14.19
CA GLN A 344 42.71 45.72 15.50
C GLN A 344 43.93 45.33 16.33
N THR A 345 44.38 44.07 16.27
CA THR A 345 45.58 43.60 16.98
C THR A 345 46.89 44.13 16.38
N LYS A 346 46.91 44.40 15.07
CA LYS A 346 48.08 44.94 14.39
C LYS A 346 48.28 46.44 14.63
N GLU A 347 47.20 47.17 14.91
CA GLU A 347 47.23 48.61 15.22
C GLU A 347 47.51 48.90 16.71
N THR A 348 47.29 47.93 17.60
CA THR A 348 47.60 48.07 19.05
C THR A 348 49.06 47.79 19.41
N GLU A 349 49.86 47.18 18.53
CA GLU A 349 51.31 46.97 18.76
C GLU A 349 52.19 48.19 18.40
N GLU A 350 51.66 49.20 17.68
CA GLU A 350 52.44 50.38 17.25
C GLU A 350 52.06 51.71 17.95
N ALA A 351 51.10 51.70 18.88
CA ALA A 351 50.68 52.90 19.62
C ALA A 351 50.72 52.70 21.14
N ALA A 352 51.55 53.50 21.82
CA ALA A 352 51.52 53.67 23.28
C ALA A 352 50.21 54.34 23.74
N PRO A 353 49.80 54.15 25.01
CA PRO A 353 48.40 54.01 25.39
C PRO A 353 47.75 55.31 25.83
N ALA A 354 46.46 55.49 25.54
CA ALA A 354 45.48 56.17 26.41
C ALA A 354 44.09 56.22 25.76
N VAL A 355 43.38 55.10 25.73
CA VAL A 355 41.91 55.12 25.83
C VAL A 355 41.51 53.93 26.68
N HIS A 356 41.03 54.20 27.89
CA HIS A 356 40.36 53.20 28.73
C HIS A 356 39.04 52.82 28.04
N VAL A 357 39.11 51.82 27.15
CA VAL A 357 37.97 50.95 26.90
C VAL A 357 37.94 49.98 28.09
N ASP A 358 36.79 49.80 28.73
CA ASP A 358 36.62 48.88 29.86
C ASP A 358 37.00 47.47 29.43
N GLU A 359 38.26 47.11 29.65
CA GLU A 359 38.88 45.83 29.32
C GLU A 359 38.14 44.68 30.02
N GLU A 360 37.57 44.96 31.20
CA GLU A 360 36.68 44.07 31.93
C GLU A 360 35.38 43.75 31.17
N ALA A 361 34.80 44.72 30.44
CA ALA A 361 33.56 44.50 29.68
C ALA A 361 33.80 43.65 28.42
N LEU A 362 34.96 43.80 27.77
CA LEU A 362 35.35 42.96 26.64
C LEU A 362 35.66 41.52 27.07
N GLU A 363 36.37 41.33 28.18
CA GLU A 363 36.61 40.00 28.73
C GLU A 363 35.31 39.33 29.21
N ALA A 364 34.38 40.10 29.80
CA ALA A 364 33.06 39.59 30.15
C ALA A 364 32.26 39.13 28.92
N LEU A 365 32.32 39.88 27.81
CA LEU A 365 31.59 39.54 26.58
C LEU A 365 32.21 38.33 25.85
N LYS A 366 33.54 38.20 25.86
CA LYS A 366 34.23 36.98 25.38
C LYS A 366 33.87 35.76 26.22
N ALA A 367 33.86 35.90 27.55
CA ALA A 367 33.47 34.83 28.44
C ALA A 367 32.01 34.42 28.22
N GLN A 368 31.11 35.39 27.99
CA GLN A 368 29.72 35.13 27.66
C GLN A 368 29.57 34.39 26.32
N LEU A 369 30.26 34.82 25.26
CA LEU A 369 30.24 34.15 23.96
C LEU A 369 30.81 32.72 24.05
N ALA A 370 31.88 32.51 24.83
CA ALA A 370 32.44 31.17 25.05
C ALA A 370 31.46 30.27 25.81
N GLN A 371 30.76 30.82 26.80
CA GLN A 371 29.73 30.10 27.54
C GLN A 371 28.53 29.76 26.64
N GLU A 372 28.04 30.71 25.84
CA GLU A 372 26.95 30.49 24.88
C GLU A 372 27.35 29.41 23.86
N ALA A 373 28.55 29.51 23.27
CA ALA A 373 29.07 28.49 22.34
C ALA A 373 29.14 27.10 23.00
N GLN A 374 29.56 27.02 24.27
CA GLN A 374 29.60 25.76 25.00
C GLN A 374 28.20 25.19 25.27
N THR A 375 27.21 26.05 25.57
CA THR A 375 25.81 25.61 25.74
C THR A 375 25.20 25.12 24.44
N HIS A 376 25.46 25.78 23.31
CA HIS A 376 25.01 25.34 22.00
C HIS A 376 25.67 24.03 21.59
N ALA A 377 26.97 23.87 21.82
CA ALA A 377 27.68 22.61 21.57
C ALA A 377 27.10 21.45 22.40
N ALA A 378 26.77 21.70 23.68
CA ALA A 378 26.12 20.70 24.53
C ALA A 378 24.71 20.34 24.05
N ALA A 379 23.90 21.34 23.66
CA ALA A 379 22.55 21.11 23.12
C ALA A 379 22.57 20.31 21.80
N LEU A 380 23.55 20.58 20.92
CA LEU A 380 23.73 19.82 19.68
C LEU A 380 24.16 18.37 19.95
N ALA A 381 25.04 18.14 20.94
CA ALA A 381 25.42 16.79 21.34
C ALA A 381 24.20 16.00 21.87
N GLU A 382 23.37 16.61 22.71
CA GLU A 382 22.14 16.00 23.23
C GLU A 382 21.13 15.70 22.11
N ALA A 383 20.97 16.62 21.15
CA ALA A 383 20.11 16.42 19.99
C ALA A 383 20.57 15.22 19.13
N HIS A 384 21.88 15.08 18.89
CA HIS A 384 22.44 13.93 18.18
C HIS A 384 22.23 12.61 18.93
N ASP A 385 22.40 12.60 20.26
CA ASP A 385 22.14 11.40 21.08
C ASP A 385 20.67 10.99 21.04
N ASN A 386 19.74 11.96 21.06
CA ASN A 386 18.31 11.68 20.93
C ASN A 386 17.97 11.17 19.53
N LEU A 387 18.52 11.76 18.47
CA LEU A 387 18.33 11.29 17.10
C LEU A 387 18.83 9.85 16.92
N LYS A 388 19.96 9.51 17.54
CA LYS A 388 20.48 8.13 17.56
C LYS A 388 19.52 7.16 18.26
N LYS A 389 18.98 7.52 19.44
CA LYS A 389 17.97 6.70 20.15
C LYS A 389 16.71 6.49 19.31
N TRP A 390 16.22 7.53 18.63
CA TRP A 390 15.06 7.41 17.73
C TRP A 390 15.34 6.51 16.53
N SER A 391 16.53 6.62 15.94
CA SER A 391 16.99 5.71 14.87
C SER A 391 17.06 4.26 15.34
N ASP A 392 17.65 4.01 16.50
CA ASP A 392 17.76 2.67 17.09
C ASP A 392 16.36 2.09 17.40
N TYR A 393 15.44 2.91 17.94
CA TYR A 393 14.05 2.52 18.19
C TYR A 393 13.29 2.19 16.90
N ALA A 394 13.42 3.04 15.87
CA ALA A 394 12.79 2.81 14.57
C ALA A 394 13.34 1.54 13.89
N ASN A 395 14.64 1.28 13.99
CA ASN A 395 15.23 0.03 13.50
C ASN A 395 14.74 -1.19 14.29
N GLY A 396 14.58 -1.06 15.61
CA GLY A 396 13.98 -2.10 16.45
C GLY A 396 12.53 -2.42 16.05
N LEU A 397 11.71 -1.40 15.81
CA LEU A 397 10.33 -1.57 15.31
C LEU A 397 10.30 -2.24 13.93
N LYS A 398 11.19 -1.85 13.00
CA LYS A 398 11.30 -2.51 11.69
C LYS A 398 11.64 -3.99 11.82
N GLN A 399 12.57 -4.34 12.71
CA GLN A 399 12.94 -5.74 12.96
C GLN A 399 11.77 -6.53 13.57
N GLN A 400 11.03 -5.93 14.51
CA GLN A 400 9.82 -6.53 15.07
C GLN A 400 8.74 -6.76 14.02
N LEU A 401 8.55 -5.82 13.10
CA LEU A 401 7.59 -5.94 12.01
C LEU A 401 7.98 -7.05 11.03
N VAL A 402 9.27 -7.13 10.65
CA VAL A 402 9.78 -8.24 9.82
C VAL A 402 9.55 -9.59 10.52
N GLN A 403 9.89 -9.69 11.81
CA GLN A 403 9.69 -10.91 12.58
C GLN A 403 8.19 -11.30 12.70
N ALA A 404 7.31 -10.33 12.94
CA ALA A 404 5.87 -10.55 12.99
C ALA A 404 5.33 -11.02 11.63
N ASN A 405 5.82 -10.43 10.53
CA ASN A 405 5.43 -10.82 9.18
C ASN A 405 5.93 -12.24 8.85
N GLU A 406 7.16 -12.59 9.20
CA GLU A 406 7.68 -13.96 9.06
C GLU A 406 6.86 -14.98 9.85
N GLN A 407 6.48 -14.65 11.09
CA GLN A 407 5.60 -15.49 11.91
C GLN A 407 4.21 -15.64 11.29
N MET A 408 3.63 -14.55 10.77
CA MET A 408 2.34 -14.58 10.08
C MET A 408 2.40 -15.47 8.83
N MET A 409 3.45 -15.34 8.02
CA MET A 409 3.66 -16.18 6.84
C MET A 409 3.80 -17.67 7.20
N LEU A 410 4.49 -18.00 8.29
CA LEU A 410 4.60 -19.37 8.78
C LEU A 410 3.25 -19.92 9.24
N VAL A 411 2.47 -19.12 9.98
CA VAL A 411 1.12 -19.50 10.42
C VAL A 411 0.19 -19.70 9.22
N HIS A 412 0.25 -18.83 8.21
CA HIS A 412 -0.54 -18.97 6.99
C HIS A 412 -0.16 -20.23 6.21
N ALA A 413 1.14 -20.48 5.98
CA ALA A 413 1.63 -21.68 5.30
C ALA A 413 1.21 -22.96 6.04
N ARG A 414 1.27 -22.94 7.38
CA ARG A 414 0.78 -24.05 8.23
C ARG A 414 -0.73 -24.24 8.06
N GLY A 415 -1.52 -23.16 8.10
CA GLY A 415 -2.97 -23.21 7.89
C GLY A 415 -3.35 -23.80 6.53
N VAL A 416 -2.66 -23.40 5.45
CA VAL A 416 -2.85 -23.98 4.11
C VAL A 416 -2.51 -25.48 4.11
N GLY A 417 -1.43 -25.88 4.77
CA GLY A 417 -1.04 -27.29 4.93
C GLY A 417 -2.08 -28.11 5.68
N GLU A 418 -2.57 -27.61 6.80
CA GLU A 418 -3.62 -28.24 7.61
C GLU A 418 -4.94 -28.33 6.83
N ALA A 419 -5.33 -27.30 6.07
CA ALA A 419 -6.52 -27.33 5.20
C ALA A 419 -6.37 -28.31 4.01
N SER A 420 -5.17 -28.48 3.48
CA SER A 420 -4.90 -29.49 2.45
C SER A 420 -5.02 -30.91 3.02
N LEU A 421 -4.47 -31.13 4.21
CA LEU A 421 -4.56 -32.39 4.93
C LEU A 421 -6.01 -32.72 5.31
N SER A 422 -6.78 -31.75 5.81
CA SER A 422 -8.18 -31.94 6.15
C SER A 422 -9.04 -32.28 4.92
N ARG A 423 -8.80 -31.64 3.78
CA ARG A 423 -9.46 -31.99 2.51
C ARG A 423 -9.15 -33.41 2.05
N ARG A 424 -7.90 -33.86 2.17
CA ARG A 424 -7.53 -35.25 1.85
C ARG A 424 -8.19 -36.24 2.79
N LEU A 425 -8.16 -35.97 4.10
CA LEU A 425 -8.85 -36.81 5.08
C LEU A 425 -10.36 -36.86 4.84
N ALA A 426 -10.98 -35.74 4.49
CA ALA A 426 -12.39 -35.70 4.12
C ALA A 426 -12.69 -36.55 2.88
N ALA A 427 -11.85 -36.47 1.84
CA ALA A 427 -11.99 -37.31 0.65
C ALA A 427 -11.89 -38.82 0.96
N GLU A 428 -10.89 -39.23 1.73
CA GLU A 428 -10.73 -40.62 2.20
C GLU A 428 -11.93 -41.07 3.06
N LEU A 429 -12.47 -40.16 3.87
CA LEU A 429 -13.60 -40.45 4.75
C LEU A 429 -14.93 -40.56 3.98
N VAL A 430 -15.09 -39.82 2.88
CA VAL A 430 -16.19 -40.02 1.91
C VAL A 430 -16.10 -41.40 1.27
N GLU A 431 -14.89 -41.85 0.88
CA GLU A 431 -14.70 -43.17 0.27
C GLU A 431 -15.02 -44.32 1.25
N LEU A 432 -14.65 -44.17 2.53
CA LEU A 432 -14.88 -45.20 3.55
C LEU A 432 -16.29 -45.17 4.17
N SER A 433 -16.89 -43.99 4.32
CA SER A 433 -18.16 -43.79 5.06
C SER A 433 -18.88 -42.51 4.61
N PRO A 434 -19.64 -42.56 3.50
CA PRO A 434 -20.26 -41.37 2.91
C PRO A 434 -21.32 -40.71 3.80
N GLU A 435 -21.94 -41.45 4.73
CA GLU A 435 -22.97 -40.97 5.66
C GLU A 435 -22.39 -40.33 6.94
N ASN A 436 -21.06 -40.16 7.04
CA ASN A 436 -20.45 -39.68 8.27
C ASN A 436 -20.83 -38.22 8.58
N GLU A 437 -21.23 -37.95 9.83
CA GLU A 437 -21.65 -36.62 10.29
C GLU A 437 -20.57 -35.54 10.13
N LEU A 438 -19.29 -35.91 10.17
CA LEU A 438 -18.16 -34.98 9.98
C LEU A 438 -18.05 -34.45 8.53
N LEU A 439 -18.73 -35.07 7.57
CA LEU A 439 -18.81 -34.59 6.20
C LEU A 439 -19.89 -33.51 6.02
N ARG A 440 -20.82 -33.38 6.98
CA ARG A 440 -21.85 -32.35 6.93
C ARG A 440 -21.24 -30.98 7.22
N LYS A 441 -21.48 -30.02 6.33
CA LYS A 441 -20.95 -28.64 6.41
C LYS A 441 -21.28 -27.97 7.76
N GLU A 442 -22.47 -28.21 8.29
CA GLU A 442 -22.94 -27.66 9.57
C GLU A 442 -22.12 -28.19 10.77
N ALA A 443 -21.76 -29.48 10.76
CA ALA A 443 -20.95 -30.08 11.81
C ALA A 443 -19.50 -29.56 11.73
N GLN A 444 -18.95 -29.43 10.52
CA GLN A 444 -17.62 -28.84 10.31
C GLN A 444 -17.57 -27.38 10.78
N GLN A 445 -18.55 -26.55 10.39
CA GLN A 445 -18.63 -25.16 10.84
C GLN A 445 -18.73 -25.05 12.36
N ARG A 446 -19.52 -25.91 13.01
CA ARG A 446 -19.64 -25.91 14.48
C ARG A 446 -18.31 -26.22 15.15
N VAL A 447 -17.59 -27.22 14.68
CA VAL A 447 -16.26 -27.59 15.22
C VAL A 447 -15.24 -26.47 15.00
N ILE A 448 -15.25 -25.84 13.82
CA ILE A 448 -14.36 -24.71 13.51
C ILE A 448 -14.63 -23.52 14.45
N VAL A 449 -15.90 -23.15 14.61
CA VAL A 449 -16.31 -22.04 15.49
C VAL A 449 -15.95 -22.33 16.94
N GLU A 450 -16.20 -23.55 17.41
CA GLU A 450 -15.86 -23.95 18.78
C GLU A 450 -14.34 -23.89 19.02
N ALA A 451 -13.54 -24.45 18.10
CA ALA A 451 -12.08 -24.40 18.19
C ALA A 451 -11.54 -22.95 18.14
N MET A 452 -12.07 -22.12 17.24
CA MET A 452 -11.70 -20.72 17.12
C MET A 452 -12.05 -19.94 18.38
N SER A 453 -13.24 -20.14 18.94
CA SER A 453 -13.68 -19.50 20.18
C SER A 453 -12.81 -19.92 21.38
N ALA A 454 -12.41 -21.20 21.47
CA ALA A 454 -11.55 -21.70 22.53
C ALA A 454 -10.13 -21.12 22.43
N GLN A 455 -9.58 -21.02 21.21
CA GLN A 455 -8.27 -20.42 20.98
C GLN A 455 -8.27 -18.92 21.29
N LEU A 456 -9.31 -18.19 20.85
CA LEU A 456 -9.47 -16.77 21.17
C LEU A 456 -9.62 -16.56 22.68
N ALA A 457 -10.37 -17.42 23.37
CA ALA A 457 -10.51 -17.37 24.83
C ALA A 457 -9.18 -17.56 25.56
N GLN A 458 -8.31 -18.48 25.10
CA GLN A 458 -6.96 -18.65 25.65
C GLN A 458 -6.09 -17.39 25.49
N GLN A 459 -6.36 -16.59 24.45
CA GLN A 459 -5.68 -15.32 24.21
C GLN A 459 -6.35 -14.12 24.90
N GLY A 460 -7.41 -14.35 25.70
CA GLY A 460 -8.15 -13.29 26.39
C GLY A 460 -9.14 -12.55 25.48
N TYR A 461 -9.60 -13.17 24.39
CA TYR A 461 -10.62 -12.63 23.50
C TYR A 461 -11.88 -13.49 23.52
N HIS A 462 -13.04 -12.88 23.33
CA HIS A 462 -14.32 -13.54 23.18
C HIS A 462 -14.77 -13.46 21.72
N TYR A 463 -15.19 -14.58 21.15
CA TYR A 463 -15.79 -14.66 19.82
C TYR A 463 -17.30 -14.78 19.95
N ASP A 464 -18.03 -13.78 19.46
CA ASP A 464 -19.48 -13.85 19.35
C ASP A 464 -19.87 -14.53 18.03
N VAL A 465 -20.40 -15.74 18.14
CA VAL A 465 -20.81 -16.56 16.99
C VAL A 465 -21.93 -15.92 16.19
N ALA A 466 -22.79 -15.11 16.81
CA ALA A 466 -23.93 -14.48 16.13
C ALA A 466 -23.52 -13.27 15.29
N THR A 467 -22.48 -12.54 15.69
CA THR A 467 -22.04 -11.31 15.02
C THR A 467 -20.69 -11.45 14.31
N GLY A 468 -19.96 -12.55 14.55
CA GLY A 468 -18.60 -12.75 14.07
C GLY A 468 -17.58 -11.80 14.74
N ALA A 469 -17.98 -11.03 15.74
CA ALA A 469 -17.12 -10.03 16.38
C ALA A 469 -16.17 -10.67 17.40
N VAL A 470 -14.92 -10.20 17.42
CA VAL A 470 -13.92 -10.56 18.42
C VAL A 470 -13.79 -9.40 19.40
N THR A 471 -14.15 -9.62 20.67
CA THR A 471 -14.03 -8.61 21.74
C THR A 471 -12.94 -8.99 22.72
N LYS A 472 -12.08 -8.05 23.10
CA LYS A 472 -11.07 -8.28 24.14
C LYS A 472 -11.77 -8.40 25.49
N LEU A 473 -11.51 -9.47 26.23
CA LEU A 473 -11.96 -9.60 27.61
C LEU A 473 -11.14 -8.62 28.45
N SER A 474 -11.73 -7.49 28.84
CA SER A 474 -11.11 -6.55 29.77
C SER A 474 -10.81 -7.29 31.07
N THR A 475 -9.52 -7.48 31.37
CA THR A 475 -9.02 -8.08 32.62
C THR A 475 -9.16 -7.12 33.80
N GLU A 476 -10.34 -6.51 33.98
CA GLU A 476 -10.59 -5.50 35.02
C GLU A 476 -11.30 -6.07 36.27
N GLY A 477 -11.27 -7.40 36.44
CA GLY A 477 -11.93 -8.07 37.58
C GLY A 477 -11.13 -9.20 38.25
N ALA A 478 -9.87 -9.43 37.90
CA ALA A 478 -9.05 -10.52 38.44
C ALA A 478 -7.87 -10.02 39.29
N SER A 479 -8.14 -9.13 40.24
CA SER A 479 -7.29 -8.89 41.39
C SER A 479 -8.12 -8.40 42.58
N ALA A 480 -8.74 -9.35 43.27
CA ALA A 480 -9.20 -9.22 44.66
C ALA A 480 -8.55 -10.33 45.48
#